data_AF-A0A8S9RFS8-F1
#
_entry.id   AF-A0A8S9RFS8-F1
#
_cell.length_a   1.000
_cell.length_b   1.000
_cell.length_c   1.000
_cell.angle_alpha   90.00
_cell.angle_beta   90.00
_cell.angle_gamma   90.00
#
_symmetry.space_group_name_H-M   'P 1'
#
loop_
_entity.id
_entity.type
_entity.pdbx_description
1 polymer ?
#
loop_
_entity_poly.entity_id
_entity_poly.type
_entity_poly.pdbx_seq_one_letter_code
_entity_poly.pdbx_strand_id
1 'polypeptide(L)'
;MLVRSSSQATINLDDPPTKRPLGVKAAKGASSKRTIVDGKALSEFQTMWSIKEKDLGGKETLSKMGLLDRLIAKTEPLSEEEESLKKKLITEMLAN
;
A
#
# COMPACT_ATOMS: atom_id res chain seq x y z
N MET A 1 4.66 -37.46 -56.80
CA MET A 1 3.23 -37.08 -56.72
C MET A 1 2.74 -37.42 -55.32
N LEU A 2 2.16 -36.42 -54.65
CA LEU A 2 1.54 -36.52 -53.33
C LEU A 2 0.38 -37.52 -53.34
N VAL A 3 0.12 -38.21 -52.22
CA VAL A 3 -1.22 -38.26 -51.60
C VAL A 3 -1.07 -38.58 -50.12
N ARG A 4 -1.43 -37.60 -49.28
CA ARG A 4 -1.80 -37.78 -47.87
C ARG A 4 -3.18 -38.41 -47.87
N SER A 5 -3.40 -39.52 -47.16
CA SER A 5 -4.74 -40.02 -46.88
C SER A 5 -5.15 -39.71 -45.45
N SER A 6 -6.33 -39.11 -45.34
CA SER A 6 -6.92 -38.41 -44.21
C SER A 6 -7.18 -39.26 -42.97
N SER A 7 -7.03 -38.64 -41.81
CA SER A 7 -7.49 -39.13 -40.51
C SER A 7 -9.02 -39.23 -40.47
N GLN A 8 -9.56 -40.24 -39.78
CA GLN A 8 -10.91 -40.20 -39.23
C GLN A 8 -10.82 -40.46 -37.73
N ALA A 9 -11.15 -39.45 -36.92
CA ALA A 9 -11.32 -39.58 -35.48
C ALA A 9 -12.82 -39.68 -35.20
N THR A 10 -13.27 -40.85 -34.76
CA THR A 10 -14.60 -41.03 -34.19
C THR A 10 -14.59 -40.45 -32.78
N ILE A 11 -15.28 -39.33 -32.57
CA ILE A 11 -15.52 -38.80 -31.23
C ILE A 11 -16.62 -39.63 -30.56
N ASN A 12 -16.24 -40.65 -29.80
CA ASN A 12 -17.14 -41.26 -28.83
C ASN A 12 -17.06 -40.44 -27.54
N LEU A 13 -18.21 -39.92 -27.11
CA LEU A 13 -18.38 -38.87 -26.10
C LEU A 13 -18.53 -39.41 -24.66
N ASP A 14 -18.05 -40.62 -24.37
CA ASP A 14 -18.29 -41.29 -23.07
C ASP A 14 -17.14 -42.23 -22.64
N ASP A 15 -15.90 -41.74 -22.52
CA ASP A 15 -14.78 -42.55 -22.00
C ASP A 15 -14.13 -41.91 -20.75
N PRO A 16 -14.03 -42.61 -19.59
CA PRO A 16 -13.43 -42.11 -18.35
C PRO A 16 -11.95 -41.69 -18.50
N PRO A 17 -11.41 -40.89 -17.55
CA PRO A 17 -10.15 -40.18 -17.73
C PRO A 17 -9.00 -41.17 -17.91
N THR A 18 -8.55 -41.32 -19.16
CA THR A 18 -7.44 -42.18 -19.54
C THR A 18 -6.16 -41.65 -18.92
N LYS A 19 -5.49 -42.47 -18.09
CA LYS A 19 -4.18 -42.17 -17.53
C LYS A 19 -3.18 -41.93 -18.66
N ARG A 20 -2.59 -40.73 -18.67
CA ARG A 20 -1.69 -40.28 -19.74
C ARG A 20 -0.39 -41.10 -19.75
N PRO A 21 0.18 -41.37 -20.93
CA PRO A 21 1.40 -42.17 -21.06
C PRO A 21 2.62 -41.47 -20.43
N LEU A 22 3.49 -42.30 -19.85
CA LEU A 22 4.77 -41.88 -19.25
C LEU A 22 5.65 -41.26 -20.34
N GLY A 23 6.08 -40.01 -20.13
CA GLY A 23 6.93 -39.26 -21.07
C GLY A 23 6.31 -37.95 -21.57
N VAL A 24 5.01 -37.74 -21.36
CA VAL A 24 4.36 -36.46 -21.66
C VAL A 24 4.42 -35.57 -20.42
N LYS A 25 5.28 -34.54 -20.44
CA LYS A 25 5.33 -33.54 -19.36
C LYS A 25 3.96 -32.87 -19.24
N ALA A 26 3.31 -33.02 -18.10
CA ALA A 26 2.25 -32.10 -17.72
C ALA A 26 2.89 -30.71 -17.60
N ALA A 27 2.42 -29.73 -18.38
CA ALA A 27 2.56 -28.35 -17.96
C ALA A 27 1.77 -28.27 -16.64
N LYS A 28 2.50 -28.32 -15.52
CA LYS A 28 1.93 -28.13 -14.19
C LYS A 28 1.20 -26.80 -14.24
N GLY A 29 -0.13 -26.87 -14.26
CA GLY A 29 -0.97 -25.73 -14.00
C GLY A 29 -0.56 -25.20 -12.64
N ALA A 30 0.24 -24.14 -12.62
CA ALA A 30 0.56 -23.40 -11.42
C ALA A 30 -0.67 -22.57 -11.04
N SER A 31 -1.74 -23.26 -10.68
CA SER A 31 -2.67 -22.72 -9.72
C SER A 31 -1.94 -22.65 -8.38
N SER A 32 -2.15 -21.56 -7.65
CA SER A 32 -1.96 -21.45 -6.20
C SER A 32 -0.54 -21.14 -5.68
N LYS A 33 -0.06 -19.89 -5.86
CA LYS A 33 0.63 -19.10 -4.80
C LYS A 33 0.95 -17.65 -5.26
N ARG A 34 -0.05 -16.82 -5.60
CA ARG A 34 0.19 -15.38 -5.90
C ARG A 34 -0.53 -14.40 -4.98
N THR A 35 -1.52 -14.82 -4.21
CA THR A 35 -2.36 -13.89 -3.43
C THR A 35 -1.80 -13.50 -2.06
N ILE A 36 -0.97 -14.36 -1.43
CA ILE A 36 -0.46 -14.11 -0.07
C ILE A 36 0.64 -13.02 -0.06
N VAL A 37 1.46 -12.94 -1.12
CA VAL A 37 2.51 -11.91 -1.24
C VAL A 37 1.91 -10.52 -1.50
N ASP A 38 0.88 -10.44 -2.35
CA ASP A 38 0.24 -9.17 -2.68
C ASP A 38 -0.52 -8.57 -1.49
N GLY A 39 -1.20 -9.41 -0.69
CA GLY A 39 -1.88 -8.95 0.52
C GLY A 39 -0.91 -8.48 1.63
N LYS A 40 0.24 -9.13 1.75
CA LYS A 40 1.30 -8.72 2.70
C LYS A 40 1.90 -7.38 2.32
N ALA A 41 2.21 -7.18 1.04
CA ALA A 41 2.74 -5.90 0.56
C ALA A 41 1.75 -4.76 0.80
N LEU A 42 0.46 -4.94 0.48
CA LEU A 42 -0.57 -3.92 0.72
C LEU A 42 -0.73 -3.58 2.21
N SER A 43 -0.69 -4.59 3.08
CA SER A 43 -0.74 -4.39 4.53
C SER A 43 0.48 -3.62 5.04
N GLU A 44 1.68 -3.90 4.53
CA GLU A 44 2.90 -3.15 4.84
C GLU A 44 2.81 -1.69 4.35
N PHE A 45 2.30 -1.45 3.14
CA PHE A 45 2.06 -0.10 2.63
C PHE A 45 1.07 0.69 3.47
N GLN A 46 -0.05 0.06 3.87
CA GLN A 46 -1.02 0.71 4.74
C GLN A 46 -0.40 1.05 6.10
N THR A 47 0.40 0.15 6.66
CA THR A 47 1.10 0.38 7.93
C THR A 47 2.08 1.55 7.81
N MET A 48 2.88 1.59 6.75
CA MET A 48 3.79 2.72 6.49
C MET A 48 3.05 4.03 6.31
N TRP A 49 1.93 4.04 5.59
CA TRP A 49 1.10 5.23 5.40
C TRP A 49 0.55 5.76 6.73
N SER A 50 0.00 4.88 7.57
CA SER A 50 -0.51 5.27 8.88
C SER A 50 0.59 5.81 9.80
N ILE A 51 1.80 5.26 9.75
CA ILE A 51 2.95 5.80 10.48
C ILE A 51 3.29 7.19 9.94
N LYS A 52 3.31 7.35 8.61
CA LYS A 52 3.63 8.62 7.96
C LYS A 52 2.63 9.71 8.31
N GLU A 53 1.34 9.40 8.33
CA GLU A 53 0.28 10.33 8.72
C GLU A 53 0.46 10.83 10.16
N LYS A 54 0.76 9.92 11.10
CA LYS A 54 1.06 10.29 12.49
C LYS A 54 2.32 11.13 12.63
N ASP A 55 3.38 10.80 11.88
CA ASP A 55 4.62 11.58 11.85
C ASP A 55 4.39 12.99 11.29
N LEU A 56 3.57 13.13 10.24
CA LEU A 56 3.21 14.43 9.69
C LEU A 56 2.44 15.28 10.71
N GLY A 57 1.43 14.71 11.38
CA GLY A 57 0.72 15.41 12.44
C GLY A 57 1.63 15.83 13.61
N GLY A 58 2.56 14.96 14.01
CA GLY A 58 3.57 15.28 15.03
C GLY A 58 4.54 16.37 14.59
N LYS A 59 4.92 16.44 13.31
CA LYS A 59 5.76 17.52 12.79
C LYS A 59 5.05 18.86 12.78
N GLU A 60 3.76 18.89 12.47
CA GLU A 60 2.96 20.12 12.53
C GLU A 60 2.89 20.67 13.96
N THR A 61 2.64 19.81 14.96
CA THR A 61 2.59 20.24 16.37
C THR A 61 3.96 20.69 16.87
N LEU A 62 5.05 20.01 16.50
CA LEU A 62 6.42 20.43 16.83
C LEU A 62 6.79 21.76 16.19
N SER A 63 6.39 22.00 14.94
CA SER A 63 6.63 23.26 14.23
C SER A 63 5.92 24.44 14.93
N LYS A 64 4.66 24.22 15.34
CA LYS A 64 3.89 25.17 16.15
C LYS A 64 4.58 25.47 17.48
N MET A 65 5.01 24.45 18.23
CA MET A 65 5.75 24.63 19.49
C MET A 65 7.03 25.45 19.26
N GLY A 66 7.84 25.11 18.26
CA GLY A 66 9.08 25.83 17.97
C GLY A 66 8.86 27.27 17.51
N LEU A 67 7.74 27.59 16.86
CA LEU A 67 7.35 28.97 16.59
C LEU A 67 6.98 29.71 17.88
N LEU A 68 6.21 29.07 18.76
CA LEU A 68 5.80 29.64 20.04
C LEU A 68 7.02 29.93 20.94
N ASP A 69 7.95 28.99 21.04
CA ASP A 69 9.20 29.16 21.81
C ASP A 69 9.99 30.37 21.32
N ARG A 70 10.12 30.55 20.00
CA ARG A 70 10.78 31.71 19.40
C ARG A 70 10.06 33.02 19.72
N LEU A 71 8.73 33.03 19.72
CA LEU A 71 7.93 34.20 20.09
C LEU A 71 8.05 34.53 21.58
N ILE A 72 8.16 33.52 22.44
CA ILE A 72 8.33 33.70 23.90
C ILE A 72 9.75 34.15 24.24
N ALA A 73 10.76 33.68 23.50
CA ALA A 73 12.16 34.01 23.73
C ALA A 73 12.53 35.45 23.33
N LYS A 74 11.71 36.13 22.52
CA LYS A 74 11.91 37.55 22.20
C LYS A 74 11.79 38.39 23.48
N THR A 75 12.84 39.16 23.76
CA THR A 75 12.90 40.09 24.90
C THR A 75 12.34 41.48 24.56
N GLU A 76 12.20 41.78 23.27
CA GLU A 76 11.57 42.99 22.77
C GLU A 76 10.05 42.90 22.87
N PRO A 77 9.35 44.03 23.06
CA PRO A 77 7.89 44.04 23.05
C PRO A 77 7.38 43.53 21.71
N LEU A 78 6.46 42.56 21.76
CA LEU A 78 5.84 41.98 20.57
C LEU A 78 4.90 43.00 19.92
N SER A 79 4.81 42.96 18.60
CA SER A 79 3.76 43.69 17.89
C SER A 79 2.38 43.12 18.25
N GLU A 80 1.32 43.91 18.11
CA GLU A 80 -0.07 43.49 18.35
C GLU A 80 -0.43 42.22 17.54
N GLU A 81 0.08 42.11 16.31
CA GLU A 81 -0.10 40.94 15.46
C GLU A 81 0.59 39.69 16.02
N GLU A 82 1.81 39.84 16.54
CA GLU A 82 2.58 38.75 17.13
C GLU A 82 1.99 38.29 18.46
N GLU A 83 1.46 39.21 19.27
CA GLU A 83 0.73 38.87 20.48
C GLU A 83 -0.56 38.09 20.18
N SER A 84 -1.31 38.54 19.17
CA SER A 84 -2.51 37.85 18.69
C SER A 84 -2.18 36.44 18.21
N LEU A 85 -1.12 36.30 17.42
CA LEU A 85 -0.64 35.00 16.94
C LEU A 85 -0.21 34.09 18.10
N LYS A 86 0.56 34.62 19.06
CA LYS A 86 0.98 33.90 20.26
C LYS A 86 -0.21 33.37 21.06
N LYS A 87 -1.23 34.21 21.30
CA LYS A 87 -2.47 33.81 21.99
C LYS A 87 -3.21 32.72 21.23
N LYS A 88 -3.40 32.86 19.92
CA LYS A 88 -4.05 31.85 19.07
C LYS A 88 -3.32 30.50 19.15
N LEU A 89 -2.00 30.52 19.05
CA LEU A 89 -1.17 29.32 19.07
C LEU A 89 -1.26 28.58 20.41
N ILE A 90 -1.24 29.32 21.54
CA ILE A 90 -1.44 28.76 22.87
C ILE A 90 -2.83 28.11 22.98
N THR A 91 -3.88 28.80 22.53
CA THR A 91 -5.25 28.28 22.58
C THR A 91 -5.39 27.01 21.74
N GLU A 92 -4.87 26.99 20.51
CA GLU A 92 -4.91 25.80 19.65
C GLU A 92 -4.17 24.61 20.27
N MET A 93 -3.04 24.84 20.95
CA MET A 93 -2.25 23.78 21.56
C MET A 93 -2.86 23.23 22.85
N LEU A 94 -3.57 24.07 23.62
CA LEU A 94 -4.22 23.67 24.87
C LEU A 94 -5.66 23.16 24.70
N ALA A 95 -6.29 23.42 23.55
CA ALA A 95 -7.64 22.97 23.24
C ALA A 95 -7.71 21.56 22.64
N ASN A 96 -6.56 20.94 22.35
CA ASN A 96 -6.42 19.60 21.76
C ASN A 96 -6.27 18.49 22.81
#